data_AF-A0A4U6MBE2-F1
#
_entry.id   AF-A0A4U6MBE2-F1
#
_cell.length_a   1.000
_cell.length_b   1.000
_cell.length_c   1.000
_cell.angle_alpha   90.00
_cell.angle_beta   90.00
_cell.angle_gamma   90.00
#
_symmetry.space_group_name_H-M   'P 1'
#
loop_
_entity.id
_entity.type
_entity.pdbx_description
1 polymer ?
#
loop_
_entity_poly.entity_id
_entity_poly.type
_entity_poly.pdbx_seq_one_letter_code
_entity_poly.pdbx_strand_id
1 'polypeptide(L)'
;MLKNNSLGLGSITGPTDIADLIRLYQRKAVHQKTYNMLNGHRVADTTKRLIPWLDLELCHIYPNSKGGANIARNIIIAPAAINRMMKDFIPCCQSGVLSGIKAMETPQPVKSTLLKALTDKYGSDAVQEALYGVKHLAFADLSLSRRLFDTDIYAFPPLTRLLKEEALRLNLMSLWETLVCTEVSVWLNAGPANELFAVAAFHALLNGDADHLLEQCYRLVDEIRVKHKRGSQQIYDEFQHILSQYMAKYFHIDTSDHRACNLFYNRFFSVPPVTEDGVCAIPPQ
;
A
#
# COMPACT_ATOMS: atom_id res chain seq x y z
N MET A 1 -4.44 11.68 -12.31
CA MET A 1 -3.68 10.51 -12.79
C MET A 1 -3.39 10.59 -14.30
N LEU A 2 -4.39 10.39 -15.17
CA LEU A 2 -4.19 10.44 -16.64
C LEU A 2 -3.75 11.80 -17.18
N LYS A 3 -4.36 12.88 -16.69
CA LYS A 3 -4.01 14.26 -17.10
C LYS A 3 -2.58 14.67 -16.70
N ASN A 4 -2.01 13.99 -15.70
CA ASN A 4 -0.66 14.26 -15.20
C ASN A 4 0.37 13.27 -15.76
N ASN A 5 -0.07 12.30 -16.57
CA ASN A 5 0.81 11.40 -17.32
C ASN A 5 1.11 12.06 -18.66
N SER A 6 2.38 12.06 -19.08
CA SER A 6 2.80 12.61 -20.37
C SER A 6 2.12 11.92 -21.56
N LEU A 7 1.63 10.69 -21.38
CA LEU A 7 0.96 9.91 -22.41
C LEU A 7 -0.56 10.10 -22.44
N GLY A 8 -1.19 10.71 -21.42
CA GLY A 8 -2.64 10.89 -21.37
C GLY A 8 -3.41 9.58 -21.55
N LEU A 9 -4.27 9.48 -22.58
CA LEU A 9 -4.98 8.23 -22.93
C LEU A 9 -4.06 7.12 -23.44
N GLY A 10 -2.83 7.43 -23.86
CA GLY A 10 -1.83 6.42 -24.21
C GLY A 10 -1.26 5.66 -23.01
N SER A 11 -1.61 6.07 -21.79
CA SER A 11 -1.22 5.35 -20.58
C SER A 11 -2.19 4.24 -20.18
N ILE A 12 -3.31 4.08 -20.89
CA ILE A 12 -4.29 3.00 -20.68
C ILE A 12 -4.41 2.17 -21.95
N THR A 13 -4.83 0.92 -21.78
CA THR A 13 -5.12 -0.01 -22.88
C THR A 13 -6.58 0.05 -23.31
N GLY A 14 -7.50 0.37 -22.40
CA GLY A 14 -8.91 0.50 -22.71
C GLY A 14 -9.76 1.09 -21.59
N PRO A 15 -11.07 1.28 -21.81
CA PRO A 15 -11.99 1.82 -20.81
C PRO A 15 -12.09 0.99 -19.52
N THR A 16 -11.84 -0.32 -19.59
CA THR A 16 -11.79 -1.22 -18.43
C THR A 16 -10.74 -0.80 -17.42
N ASP A 17 -9.60 -0.26 -17.86
CA ASP A 17 -8.57 0.26 -16.96
C ASP A 17 -9.14 1.37 -16.06
N ILE A 18 -10.04 2.21 -16.58
CA ILE A 18 -10.70 3.26 -15.80
C ILE A 18 -11.61 2.66 -14.72
N ALA A 19 -12.38 1.63 -15.08
CA ALA A 19 -13.23 0.93 -14.13
C ALA A 19 -12.38 0.28 -13.02
N ASP A 20 -11.26 -0.34 -13.37
CA ASP A 20 -10.35 -0.94 -12.39
C ASP A 20 -9.69 0.09 -11.47
N LEU A 21 -9.32 1.26 -12.01
CA LEU A 21 -8.83 2.37 -11.20
C LEU A 21 -9.89 2.87 -10.21
N ILE A 22 -11.15 2.96 -10.61
CA ILE A 22 -12.26 3.32 -9.71
C ILE A 22 -12.40 2.27 -8.60
N ARG A 23 -12.30 0.97 -8.94
CA ARG A 23 -12.31 -0.12 -7.95
C ARG A 23 -11.13 -0.02 -6.98
N LEU A 24 -9.95 0.39 -7.44
CA LEU A 24 -8.81 0.63 -6.55
C LEU A 24 -9.08 1.79 -5.57
N TYR A 25 -9.72 2.88 -6.00
CA TYR A 25 -10.14 3.93 -5.08
C TYR A 25 -11.15 3.44 -4.04
N GLN A 26 -12.08 2.56 -4.43
CA GLN A 26 -13.03 1.94 -3.51
C GLN A 26 -12.30 1.07 -2.47
N ARG A 27 -11.39 0.19 -2.91
CA ARG A 27 -10.55 -0.63 -2.02
C ARG A 27 -9.73 0.24 -1.06
N LYS A 28 -9.07 1.27 -1.59
CA LYS A 28 -8.32 2.24 -0.78
C LYS A 28 -9.19 2.87 0.30
N ALA A 29 -10.43 3.21 -0.01
CA ALA A 29 -11.36 3.82 0.96
C ALA A 29 -11.68 2.87 2.14
N VAL A 30 -11.68 1.56 1.93
CA VAL A 30 -11.88 0.56 2.99
C VAL A 30 -10.73 0.58 4.01
N HIS A 31 -9.48 0.65 3.53
CA HIS A 31 -8.30 0.65 4.40
C HIS A 31 -7.99 2.01 5.02
N GLN A 32 -8.30 3.08 4.29
CA GLN A 32 -7.97 4.45 4.70
C GLN A 32 -8.74 4.89 5.96
N LYS A 33 -9.85 4.19 6.30
CA LYS A 33 -10.65 4.40 7.51
C LYS A 33 -10.84 5.89 7.83
N THR A 34 -11.68 6.58 7.04
CA THR A 34 -11.93 8.03 7.21
C THR A 34 -12.94 8.27 8.34
N TYR A 35 -12.61 9.20 9.25
CA TYR A 35 -13.43 9.52 10.41
C TYR A 35 -13.60 11.02 10.58
N ASN A 36 -14.69 11.44 11.22
CA ASN A 36 -14.83 12.82 11.71
C ASN A 36 -14.50 12.92 13.20
N MET A 37 -14.46 11.79 13.93
CA MET A 37 -14.09 11.69 15.33
C MET A 37 -12.96 10.66 15.49
N LEU A 38 -11.78 11.09 15.93
CA LEU A 38 -10.65 10.22 16.27
C LEU A 38 -10.33 10.42 17.76
N ASN A 39 -10.35 9.34 18.55
CA ASN A 39 -10.12 9.37 20.01
C ASN A 39 -10.90 10.47 20.75
N GLY A 40 -12.20 10.59 20.48
CA GLY A 40 -13.07 11.59 21.13
C GLY A 40 -12.90 13.02 20.61
N HIS A 41 -11.95 13.29 19.72
CA HIS A 41 -11.74 14.60 19.13
C HIS A 41 -12.25 14.67 17.70
N ARG A 42 -12.88 15.80 17.35
CA ARG A 42 -13.26 16.05 15.96
C ARG A 42 -12.01 16.32 15.14
N VAL A 43 -11.70 15.43 14.20
CA VAL A 43 -10.55 15.60 13.31
C VAL A 43 -11.08 15.88 11.92
N ALA A 44 -11.04 17.15 11.56
CA ALA A 44 -11.39 17.62 10.24
C ALA A 44 -10.38 18.68 9.80
N ASP A 45 -10.12 18.78 8.51
CA ASP A 45 -9.29 19.87 7.99
C ASP A 45 -9.98 21.24 8.16
N THR A 46 -9.27 22.31 7.81
CA THR A 46 -9.81 23.69 7.87
C THR A 46 -11.09 23.89 7.07
N THR A 47 -11.39 22.99 6.14
CA THR A 47 -12.60 22.97 5.30
C THR A 47 -13.65 21.95 5.77
N LYS A 48 -13.51 21.42 7.00
CA LYS A 48 -14.37 20.39 7.60
C LYS A 48 -14.37 19.04 6.87
N ARG A 49 -13.36 18.75 6.03
CA ARG A 49 -13.24 17.44 5.37
C ARG A 49 -12.72 16.40 6.36
N LEU A 50 -13.19 15.16 6.20
CA LEU A 50 -12.73 14.02 6.97
C LEU A 50 -11.24 13.80 6.73
N ILE A 51 -10.48 13.65 7.80
CA ILE A 51 -9.07 13.29 7.74
C ILE A 51 -8.98 11.76 7.83
N PRO A 52 -8.21 11.10 6.95
CA PRO A 52 -8.00 9.67 7.04
C PRO A 52 -7.21 9.30 8.30
N TRP A 53 -7.55 8.19 8.95
CA TRP A 53 -6.72 7.69 10.04
C TRP A 53 -5.36 7.22 9.53
N LEU A 54 -5.35 6.49 8.42
CA LEU A 54 -4.15 6.04 7.71
C LEU A 54 -4.15 6.67 6.31
N ASP A 55 -3.21 7.56 6.00
CA ASP A 55 -3.16 8.26 4.70
C ASP A 55 -2.61 7.33 3.61
N LEU A 56 -3.46 6.98 2.63
CA LEU A 56 -3.14 6.04 1.57
C LEU A 56 -3.21 6.69 0.19
N GLU A 57 -2.29 6.30 -0.69
CA GLU A 57 -2.25 6.75 -2.08
C GLU A 57 -2.30 5.55 -3.05
N LEU A 58 -2.69 5.80 -4.29
CA LEU A 58 -2.49 4.88 -5.40
C LEU A 58 -1.10 5.16 -5.97
N CYS A 59 -0.17 4.28 -5.66
CA CYS A 59 1.25 4.44 -5.95
C CYS A 59 1.59 3.62 -7.19
N HIS A 60 2.12 4.25 -8.23
CA HIS A 60 2.56 3.50 -9.40
C HIS A 60 3.91 2.85 -9.12
N ILE A 61 4.00 1.54 -9.37
CA ILE A 61 5.26 0.79 -9.31
C ILE A 61 6.23 1.35 -10.34
N TYR A 62 5.81 1.42 -11.62
CA TYR A 62 6.51 2.25 -12.60
C TYR A 62 5.91 3.67 -12.60
N PRO A 63 6.68 4.73 -12.29
CA PRO A 63 6.12 6.06 -12.03
C PRO A 63 5.30 6.63 -13.19
N ASN A 64 4.12 7.15 -12.87
CA ASN A 64 3.22 7.78 -13.84
C ASN A 64 3.86 8.97 -14.58
N SER A 65 4.66 9.76 -13.88
CA SER A 65 5.42 10.90 -14.45
C SER A 65 6.49 10.49 -15.47
N LYS A 66 6.93 9.22 -15.43
CA LYS A 66 7.93 8.63 -16.32
C LYS A 66 7.31 7.76 -17.43
N GLY A 67 5.99 7.84 -17.60
CA GLY A 67 5.26 7.05 -18.59
C GLY A 67 4.79 5.69 -18.09
N GLY A 68 4.67 5.51 -16.76
CA GLY A 68 4.01 4.34 -16.18
C GLY A 68 2.58 4.20 -16.66
N ALA A 69 2.15 2.96 -16.88
CA ALA A 69 0.80 2.64 -17.31
C ALA A 69 -0.21 2.91 -16.18
N ASN A 70 -1.36 3.47 -16.52
CA ASN A 70 -2.50 3.70 -15.65
C ASN A 70 -3.42 2.48 -15.63
N ILE A 71 -2.84 1.33 -15.32
CA ILE A 71 -3.53 0.05 -15.21
C ILE A 71 -3.39 -0.49 -13.79
N ALA A 72 -4.38 -1.24 -13.31
CA ALA A 72 -4.40 -1.68 -11.92
C ALA A 72 -3.20 -2.57 -11.51
N ARG A 73 -2.59 -3.26 -12.48
CA ARG A 73 -1.40 -4.09 -12.27
C ARG A 73 -0.11 -3.29 -12.04
N ASN A 74 -0.07 -2.02 -12.44
CA ASN A 74 1.08 -1.13 -12.21
C ASN A 74 0.92 -0.28 -10.94
N ILE A 75 -0.16 -0.47 -10.20
CA ILE A 75 -0.52 0.39 -9.08
C ILE A 75 -0.67 -0.46 -7.84
N ILE A 76 -0.12 0.01 -6.73
CA ILE A 76 -0.31 -0.54 -5.38
C ILE A 76 -0.95 0.53 -4.49
N ILE A 77 -1.84 0.13 -3.59
CA ILE A 77 -2.35 0.98 -2.52
C ILE A 77 -1.33 0.92 -1.38
N ALA A 78 -0.66 2.03 -1.09
CA ALA A 78 0.39 2.08 -0.08
C ALA A 78 0.31 3.37 0.76
N PRO A 79 0.99 3.43 1.92
CA PRO A 79 1.05 4.64 2.72
C PRO A 79 1.65 5.80 1.93
N ALA A 80 0.98 6.95 2.00
CA ALA A 80 1.38 8.14 1.26
C ALA A 80 2.81 8.58 1.59
N ALA A 81 3.24 8.41 2.85
CA ALA A 81 4.61 8.70 3.28
C ALA A 81 5.66 7.90 2.48
N ILE A 82 5.41 6.61 2.22
CA ILE A 82 6.32 5.76 1.43
C ILE A 82 6.33 6.20 -0.04
N ASN A 83 5.16 6.49 -0.61
CA ASN A 83 5.09 6.99 -1.99
C ASN A 83 5.90 8.29 -2.18
N ARG A 84 5.81 9.20 -1.20
CA ARG A 84 6.55 10.46 -1.22
C ARG A 84 8.06 10.26 -1.13
N MET A 85 8.53 9.26 -0.38
CA MET A 85 9.95 8.88 -0.35
C MET A 85 10.45 8.39 -1.71
N MET A 86 9.61 7.64 -2.43
CA MET A 86 9.96 7.04 -3.71
C MET A 86 9.81 7.98 -4.92
N LYS A 87 9.36 9.22 -4.74
CA LYS A 87 8.97 10.17 -5.79
C LYS A 87 9.71 9.98 -7.13
N ASP A 88 8.97 9.52 -8.15
CA ASP A 88 9.45 9.33 -9.53
C ASP A 88 10.62 8.34 -9.72
N PHE A 89 10.96 7.56 -8.70
CA PHE A 89 11.97 6.52 -8.75
C PHE A 89 11.53 5.40 -9.68
N ILE A 90 12.35 5.08 -10.67
CA ILE A 90 12.10 3.97 -11.58
C ILE A 90 12.66 2.70 -10.91
N PRO A 91 11.85 1.66 -10.69
CA PRO A 91 12.31 0.40 -10.12
C PRO A 91 13.55 -0.14 -10.83
N CYS A 92 14.53 -0.63 -10.07
CA CYS A 92 15.76 -1.18 -10.64
C CYS A 92 15.57 -2.58 -11.25
N CYS A 93 14.59 -3.33 -10.74
CA CYS A 93 14.26 -4.64 -11.29
C CYS A 93 13.82 -4.51 -12.74
N GLN A 94 14.36 -5.36 -13.61
CA GLN A 94 14.07 -5.31 -15.05
C GLN A 94 12.98 -6.31 -15.48
N SER A 95 12.47 -7.13 -14.57
CA SER A 95 11.51 -8.19 -14.88
C SER A 95 10.50 -8.41 -13.75
N GLY A 96 9.36 -9.03 -14.09
CA GLY A 96 8.32 -9.36 -13.12
C GLY A 96 7.45 -8.17 -12.71
N VAL A 97 6.68 -8.34 -11.64
CA VAL A 97 5.74 -7.31 -11.15
C VAL A 97 6.47 -6.11 -10.55
N LEU A 98 7.65 -6.33 -9.97
CA LEU A 98 8.45 -5.31 -9.26
C LEU A 98 9.08 -4.28 -10.19
N SER A 99 9.26 -4.60 -11.48
CA SER A 99 9.71 -3.62 -12.48
C SER A 99 8.63 -2.61 -12.84
N GLY A 100 7.38 -2.88 -12.47
CA GLY A 100 6.21 -2.12 -12.91
C GLY A 100 5.97 -2.23 -14.41
N ILE A 101 4.99 -1.47 -14.91
CA ILE A 101 4.56 -1.53 -16.30
C ILE A 101 4.62 -0.13 -16.90
N LYS A 102 5.53 0.04 -17.86
CA LYS A 102 5.59 1.24 -18.69
C LYS A 102 4.52 1.17 -19.78
N ALA A 103 3.83 2.27 -20.04
CA ALA A 103 2.88 2.34 -21.13
C ALA A 103 3.60 2.37 -22.49
N MET A 104 3.02 1.68 -23.47
CA MET A 104 3.62 1.44 -24.78
C MET A 104 3.02 2.31 -25.89
N GLU A 105 1.90 2.99 -25.64
CA GLU A 105 1.26 3.83 -26.65
C GLU A 105 1.91 5.22 -26.76
N THR A 106 1.62 5.88 -27.87
CA THR A 106 2.04 7.25 -28.13
C THR A 106 1.29 8.27 -27.28
N PRO A 107 1.86 9.46 -27.04
CA PRO A 107 1.19 10.49 -26.27
C PRO A 107 -0.17 10.91 -26.85
N GLN A 108 -1.22 10.81 -26.04
CA GLN A 108 -2.58 11.21 -26.39
C GLN A 108 -3.17 12.10 -25.29
N PRO A 109 -2.89 13.42 -25.32
CA PRO A 109 -3.32 14.34 -24.27
C PRO A 109 -4.84 14.43 -24.14
N VAL A 110 -5.34 14.42 -22.90
CA VAL A 110 -6.77 14.60 -22.60
C VAL A 110 -7.12 16.08 -22.63
N LYS A 111 -7.62 16.58 -23.77
CA LYS A 111 -8.00 17.99 -23.98
C LYS A 111 -9.45 18.34 -23.56
N SER A 112 -10.25 17.34 -23.24
CA SER A 112 -11.67 17.47 -22.87
C SER A 112 -11.97 16.84 -21.51
N THR A 113 -13.24 16.59 -21.18
CA THR A 113 -13.58 15.76 -20.02
C THR A 113 -13.09 14.33 -20.27
N LEU A 114 -12.72 13.61 -19.19
CA LEU A 114 -12.22 12.24 -19.34
C LEU A 114 -13.23 11.33 -20.04
N LEU A 115 -14.51 11.43 -19.68
CA LEU A 115 -15.58 10.66 -20.32
C LEU A 115 -15.69 10.93 -21.82
N LYS A 116 -15.63 12.21 -22.23
CA LYS A 116 -15.65 12.58 -23.64
C LYS A 116 -14.42 12.02 -24.37
N ALA A 117 -13.23 12.21 -23.82
CA ALA A 117 -11.99 11.72 -24.42
C ALA A 117 -11.99 10.17 -24.57
N LEU A 118 -12.53 9.45 -23.59
CA LEU A 118 -12.70 7.99 -23.67
C LEU A 118 -13.71 7.59 -24.76
N THR A 119 -14.84 8.30 -24.82
CA THR A 119 -15.89 8.04 -25.82
C THR A 119 -15.39 8.31 -27.23
N ASP A 120 -14.64 9.40 -27.42
CA ASP A 120 -14.06 9.77 -28.71
C ASP A 120 -13.03 8.73 -29.19
N LYS A 121 -12.27 8.08 -28.29
CA LYS A 121 -11.24 7.08 -28.63
C LYS A 121 -11.80 5.66 -28.78
N TYR A 122 -12.67 5.23 -27.87
CA TYR A 122 -13.09 3.83 -27.74
C TYR A 122 -14.57 3.58 -28.09
N GLY A 123 -15.34 4.64 -28.35
CA GLY A 123 -16.78 4.55 -28.63
C GLY A 123 -17.64 4.52 -27.36
N SER A 124 -18.91 4.95 -27.50
CA SER A 124 -19.85 5.05 -26.37
C SER A 124 -20.15 3.69 -25.75
N ASP A 125 -20.40 2.67 -26.57
CA ASP A 125 -20.84 1.36 -26.08
C ASP A 125 -19.77 0.69 -25.21
N ALA A 126 -18.51 0.65 -25.68
CA ALA A 126 -17.40 0.08 -24.92
C ALA A 126 -17.14 0.83 -23.60
N VAL A 127 -17.29 2.16 -23.60
CA VAL A 127 -17.12 2.97 -22.38
C VAL A 127 -18.27 2.72 -21.40
N GLN A 128 -19.51 2.64 -21.89
CA GLN A 128 -20.67 2.36 -21.05
C GLN A 128 -20.59 0.96 -20.44
N GLU A 129 -20.23 -0.05 -21.24
CA GLU A 129 -20.06 -1.43 -20.78
C GLU A 129 -18.99 -1.51 -19.68
N ALA A 130 -17.82 -0.90 -19.89
CA ALA A 130 -16.75 -0.89 -18.90
C ALA A 130 -17.15 -0.20 -17.59
N LEU A 131 -17.86 0.93 -17.68
CA LEU A 131 -18.26 1.72 -16.51
C LEU A 131 -19.52 1.20 -15.81
N TYR A 132 -20.30 0.33 -16.46
CA TYR A 132 -21.54 -0.21 -15.91
C TYR A 132 -21.31 -0.87 -14.55
N GLY A 133 -20.27 -1.71 -14.46
CA GLY A 133 -19.92 -2.43 -13.23
C GLY A 133 -19.39 -1.56 -12.09
N VAL A 134 -19.15 -0.26 -12.32
CA VAL A 134 -18.68 0.68 -11.29
C VAL A 134 -19.62 1.85 -11.04
N LYS A 135 -20.77 1.90 -11.76
CA LYS A 135 -21.76 2.99 -11.68
C LYS A 135 -22.41 3.13 -10.30
N HIS A 136 -22.53 2.01 -9.57
CA HIS A 136 -23.24 1.93 -8.29
C HIS A 136 -22.32 1.61 -7.10
N LEU A 137 -21.01 1.85 -7.23
CA LEU A 137 -20.10 1.63 -6.10
C LEU A 137 -20.45 2.61 -4.97
N ALA A 138 -20.80 2.04 -3.82
CA ALA A 138 -21.02 2.79 -2.61
C ALA A 138 -19.66 3.23 -2.04
N PHE A 139 -19.48 4.54 -1.93
CA PHE A 139 -18.44 5.13 -1.10
C PHE A 139 -19.01 5.41 0.29
N ALA A 140 -18.12 5.56 1.27
CA ALA A 140 -18.48 5.99 2.61
C ALA A 140 -19.32 7.28 2.55
N ASP A 141 -20.54 7.24 3.10
CA ASP A 141 -21.34 8.45 3.31
C ASP A 141 -20.58 9.40 4.25
N LEU A 142 -20.25 10.58 3.73
CA LEU A 142 -19.49 11.64 4.39
C LEU A 142 -20.36 12.50 5.31
N SER A 143 -21.70 12.40 5.19
CA SER A 143 -22.63 13.10 6.07
C SER A 143 -22.75 12.44 7.45
N LEU A 144 -22.41 11.14 7.53
CA LEU A 144 -22.46 10.37 8.76
C LEU A 144 -21.22 10.60 9.62
N SER A 145 -21.47 10.80 10.91
CA SER A 145 -20.42 10.84 11.92
C SER A 145 -19.87 9.44 12.18
N ARG A 146 -18.55 9.26 12.14
CA ARG A 146 -17.83 7.99 12.34
C ARG A 146 -16.78 8.16 13.43
N ARG A 147 -16.75 7.20 14.36
CA ARG A 147 -15.71 7.08 15.38
C ARG A 147 -14.68 6.03 14.96
N LEU A 148 -13.45 6.21 15.41
CA LEU A 148 -12.37 5.24 15.27
C LEU A 148 -12.70 3.96 16.05
N PHE A 149 -12.89 2.84 15.35
CA PHE A 149 -13.13 1.51 15.93
C PHE A 149 -12.06 0.51 15.44
N ASP A 150 -11.89 -0.58 16.19
CA ASP A 150 -11.00 -1.71 15.87
C ASP A 150 -9.57 -1.26 15.51
N THR A 151 -8.93 -0.53 16.45
CA THR A 151 -7.55 -0.03 16.35
C THR A 151 -6.54 -0.80 17.18
N ASP A 152 -6.95 -1.93 17.76
CA ASP A 152 -6.00 -2.87 18.31
C ASP A 152 -5.13 -3.40 17.17
N ILE A 153 -3.95 -2.81 17.00
CA ILE A 153 -3.01 -3.18 15.93
C ILE A 153 -2.42 -4.58 16.13
N TYR A 154 -2.48 -5.12 17.36
CA TYR A 154 -1.99 -6.47 17.65
C TYR A 154 -3.00 -7.51 17.14
N ALA A 155 -4.30 -7.22 17.24
CA ALA A 155 -5.35 -8.05 16.67
C ALA A 155 -5.59 -7.77 15.17
N PHE A 156 -5.48 -6.51 14.75
CA PHE A 156 -5.85 -6.04 13.42
C PHE A 156 -4.79 -5.10 12.82
N PRO A 157 -3.59 -5.61 12.47
CA PRO A 157 -2.49 -4.82 11.95
C PRO A 157 -2.84 -4.22 10.56
N PRO A 158 -3.06 -2.88 10.46
CA PRO A 158 -3.66 -2.28 9.26
C PRO A 158 -2.75 -2.29 8.03
N LEU A 159 -1.44 -2.05 8.17
CA LEU A 159 -0.50 -2.06 7.04
C LEU A 159 -0.23 -3.48 6.57
N THR A 160 -0.09 -4.42 7.51
CA THR A 160 0.11 -5.84 7.21
C THR A 160 -1.08 -6.40 6.46
N ARG A 161 -2.30 -6.09 6.91
CA ARG A 161 -3.53 -6.48 6.22
C ARG A 161 -3.60 -5.90 4.81
N LEU A 162 -3.34 -4.60 4.66
CA LEU A 162 -3.31 -3.95 3.35
C LEU A 162 -2.31 -4.65 2.42
N LEU A 163 -1.09 -4.92 2.91
CA LEU A 163 -0.04 -5.56 2.13
C LEU A 163 -0.42 -6.98 1.71
N LYS A 164 -1.06 -7.77 2.58
CA LYS A 164 -1.56 -9.11 2.23
C LYS A 164 -2.62 -9.05 1.14
N GLU A 165 -3.57 -8.12 1.24
CA GLU A 165 -4.63 -7.96 0.24
C GLU A 165 -4.06 -7.49 -1.11
N GLU A 166 -3.08 -6.58 -1.09
CA GLU A 166 -2.37 -6.13 -2.29
C GLU A 166 -1.48 -7.23 -2.90
N ALA A 167 -0.82 -8.05 -2.08
CA ALA A 167 -0.05 -9.20 -2.54
C ALA A 167 -0.93 -10.19 -3.30
N LEU A 168 -2.10 -10.54 -2.77
CA LEU A 168 -3.07 -11.39 -3.47
C LEU A 168 -3.56 -10.74 -4.77
N ARG A 169 -3.93 -9.45 -4.71
CA ARG A 169 -4.45 -8.72 -5.88
C ARG A 169 -3.44 -8.65 -7.02
N LEU A 170 -2.17 -8.49 -6.71
CA LEU A 170 -1.06 -8.42 -7.68
C LEU A 170 -0.44 -9.79 -7.99
N ASN A 171 -0.99 -10.88 -7.44
CA ASN A 171 -0.48 -12.24 -7.58
C ASN A 171 0.98 -12.41 -7.12
N LEU A 172 1.36 -11.73 -6.04
CA LEU A 172 2.66 -11.80 -5.39
C LEU A 172 2.65 -12.90 -4.30
N MET A 173 2.51 -14.16 -4.73
CA MET A 173 2.31 -15.28 -3.81
C MET A 173 3.47 -15.45 -2.81
N SER A 174 4.73 -15.29 -3.24
CA SER A 174 5.89 -15.37 -2.33
C SER A 174 5.85 -14.32 -1.22
N LEU A 175 5.36 -13.11 -1.52
CA LEU A 175 5.15 -12.08 -0.50
C LEU A 175 4.04 -12.46 0.47
N TRP A 176 2.92 -12.95 -0.06
CA TRP A 176 1.81 -13.40 0.77
C TRP A 176 2.24 -14.55 1.71
N GLU A 177 2.98 -15.52 1.19
CA GLU A 177 3.54 -16.64 1.96
C GLU A 177 4.53 -16.17 3.02
N THR A 178 5.37 -15.18 2.70
CA THR A 178 6.25 -14.51 3.66
C THR A 178 5.46 -13.93 4.82
N LEU A 179 4.42 -13.14 4.52
CA LEU A 179 3.59 -12.52 5.55
C LEU A 179 2.94 -13.58 6.46
N VAL A 180 2.45 -14.68 5.90
CA VAL A 180 1.90 -15.80 6.68
C VAL A 180 2.96 -16.51 7.52
N CYS A 181 4.15 -16.75 6.98
CA CYS A 181 5.26 -17.36 7.73
C CYS A 181 5.73 -16.49 8.90
N THR A 182 5.73 -15.17 8.72
CA THR A 182 6.14 -14.21 9.76
C THR A 182 5.13 -14.09 10.91
N GLU A 183 3.84 -14.42 10.69
CA GLU A 183 2.84 -14.46 11.77
C GLU A 183 3.09 -15.55 12.82
N VAL A 184 3.91 -16.56 12.50
CA VAL A 184 4.25 -17.61 13.45
C VAL A 184 5.47 -17.24 14.31
N SER A 185 6.24 -16.23 13.89
CA SER A 185 7.40 -15.74 14.64
C SER A 185 6.97 -14.93 15.85
N VAL A 186 7.51 -15.23 17.04
CA VAL A 186 7.18 -14.50 18.26
C VAL A 186 7.58 -13.02 18.17
N TRP A 187 8.67 -12.71 17.47
CA TRP A 187 9.13 -11.34 17.30
C TRP A 187 8.33 -10.58 16.23
N LEU A 188 8.14 -11.18 15.04
CA LEU A 188 7.41 -10.51 13.95
C LEU A 188 5.91 -10.47 14.18
N ASN A 189 5.33 -11.43 14.91
CA ASN A 189 3.90 -11.44 15.22
C ASN A 189 3.53 -10.45 16.35
N ALA A 190 4.51 -9.86 17.04
CA ALA A 190 4.27 -8.98 18.17
C ALA A 190 4.32 -7.49 17.79
N GLY A 191 3.19 -6.81 17.95
CA GLY A 191 3.11 -5.35 17.93
C GLY A 191 3.65 -4.70 16.68
N PRO A 192 4.27 -3.50 16.75
CA PRO A 192 4.69 -2.76 15.57
C PRO A 192 5.67 -3.50 14.65
N ALA A 193 6.34 -4.59 15.07
CA ALA A 193 7.33 -5.27 14.25
C ALA A 193 6.74 -5.85 12.93
N ASN A 194 5.54 -6.44 12.95
CA ASN A 194 4.85 -6.86 11.72
C ASN A 194 4.57 -5.67 10.79
N GLU A 195 4.12 -4.56 11.37
CA GLU A 195 3.79 -3.35 10.65
C GLU A 195 5.05 -2.67 10.09
N LEU A 196 6.19 -2.74 10.78
CA LEU A 196 7.48 -2.28 10.27
C LEU A 196 7.95 -3.14 9.09
N PHE A 197 7.75 -4.46 9.14
CA PHE A 197 7.99 -5.30 7.98
C PHE A 197 7.09 -4.89 6.80
N ALA A 198 5.81 -4.61 7.06
CA ALA A 198 4.89 -4.15 6.02
C ALA A 198 5.35 -2.81 5.39
N VAL A 199 5.82 -1.87 6.21
CA VAL A 199 6.43 -0.61 5.77
C VAL A 199 7.64 -0.87 4.87
N ALA A 200 8.57 -1.71 5.32
CA ALA A 200 9.77 -2.05 4.56
C ALA A 200 9.43 -2.73 3.24
N ALA A 201 8.46 -3.64 3.24
CA ALA A 201 7.99 -4.33 2.06
C ALA A 201 7.30 -3.38 1.05
N PHE A 202 6.47 -2.43 1.49
CA PHE A 202 5.91 -1.41 0.58
C PHE A 202 7.01 -0.59 -0.09
N HIS A 203 8.03 -0.19 0.67
CA HIS A 203 9.17 0.54 0.13
C HIS A 203 9.96 -0.31 -0.88
N ALA A 204 10.22 -1.57 -0.55
CA ALA A 204 10.88 -2.51 -1.46
C ALA A 204 10.06 -2.76 -2.74
N LEU A 205 8.75 -2.95 -2.64
CA LEU A 205 7.88 -3.11 -3.82
C LEU A 205 7.97 -1.91 -4.77
N LEU A 206 7.99 -0.69 -4.23
CA LEU A 206 8.05 0.54 -5.01
C LEU A 206 9.45 0.87 -5.54
N ASN A 207 10.51 0.36 -4.91
CA ASN A 207 11.89 0.55 -5.39
C ASN A 207 12.38 -0.59 -6.29
N GLY A 208 11.54 -1.58 -6.58
CA GLY A 208 11.92 -2.76 -7.37
C GLY A 208 12.82 -3.72 -6.61
N ASP A 209 12.70 -3.76 -5.29
CA ASP A 209 13.50 -4.56 -4.36
C ASP A 209 15.01 -4.36 -4.53
N ALA A 210 15.44 -3.09 -4.58
CA ALA A 210 16.82 -2.71 -4.93
C ALA A 210 17.91 -3.26 -4.01
N ASP A 211 17.57 -3.58 -2.77
CA ASP A 211 18.46 -4.18 -1.78
C ASP A 211 18.08 -5.64 -1.46
N HIS A 212 17.27 -6.27 -2.31
CA HIS A 212 16.90 -7.68 -2.20
C HIS A 212 16.21 -8.06 -0.88
N LEU A 213 15.50 -7.12 -0.23
CA LEU A 213 14.78 -7.39 1.02
C LEU A 213 13.77 -8.53 0.80
N LEU A 214 12.93 -8.40 -0.21
CA LEU A 214 11.87 -9.37 -0.49
C LEU A 214 12.45 -10.68 -0.98
N GLU A 215 13.41 -10.62 -1.90
CA GLU A 215 14.12 -11.81 -2.38
C GLU A 215 14.76 -12.61 -1.24
N GLN A 216 15.48 -11.95 -0.32
CA GLN A 216 16.08 -12.62 0.83
C GLN A 216 15.02 -13.25 1.72
N CYS A 217 13.91 -12.54 2.00
CA CYS A 217 12.79 -13.07 2.78
C CYS A 217 12.15 -14.31 2.12
N TYR A 218 12.01 -14.33 0.80
CA TYR A 218 11.44 -15.47 0.07
C TYR A 218 12.30 -16.72 0.24
N ARG A 219 13.63 -16.57 0.13
CA ARG A 219 14.57 -17.69 0.35
C ARG A 219 14.43 -18.26 1.76
N LEU A 220 14.30 -17.41 2.78
CA LEU A 220 14.12 -17.87 4.15
C LEU A 220 12.82 -18.66 4.34
N VAL A 221 11.73 -18.25 3.69
CA VAL A 221 10.48 -19.03 3.69
C VAL A 221 10.67 -20.39 3.04
N ASP A 222 11.34 -20.46 1.91
CA ASP A 222 11.64 -21.73 1.24
C ASP A 222 12.50 -22.64 2.12
N GLU A 223 13.47 -22.07 2.85
CA GLU A 223 14.25 -22.83 3.84
C GLU A 223 13.40 -23.38 4.99
N ILE A 224 12.44 -22.61 5.52
CA ILE A 224 11.50 -23.08 6.55
C ILE A 224 10.68 -24.26 6.02
N ARG A 225 10.22 -24.20 4.76
CA ARG A 225 9.46 -25.28 4.12
C ARG A 225 10.25 -26.58 4.03
N VAL A 226 11.54 -26.47 3.69
CA VAL A 226 12.42 -27.64 3.53
C VAL A 226 12.84 -28.22 4.89
N LYS A 227 13.24 -27.38 5.86
CA LYS A 227 13.92 -27.81 7.09
C LYS A 227 13.02 -28.42 8.20
N HIS A 228 11.72 -28.65 7.99
CA HIS A 228 10.80 -29.30 8.95
C HIS A 228 10.92 -28.79 10.41
N LYS A 229 10.32 -27.63 10.74
CA LYS A 229 10.08 -27.02 12.09
C LYS A 229 11.23 -26.98 13.13
N ARG A 230 11.97 -28.06 13.41
CA ARG A 230 13.14 -28.11 14.30
C ARG A 230 14.30 -27.36 13.64
N GLY A 231 14.52 -26.11 14.07
CA GLY A 231 15.59 -25.24 13.56
C GLY A 231 15.11 -23.89 13.00
N SER A 232 13.80 -23.62 13.03
CA SER A 232 13.22 -22.38 12.48
C SER A 232 13.61 -21.11 13.25
N GLN A 233 14.05 -21.19 14.51
CA GLN A 233 14.43 -20.02 15.29
C GLN A 233 15.58 -19.23 14.64
N GLN A 234 16.63 -19.92 14.18
CA GLN A 234 17.75 -19.27 13.49
C GLN A 234 17.31 -18.54 12.23
N ILE A 235 16.33 -19.09 11.51
CA ILE A 235 15.77 -18.46 10.31
C ILE A 235 14.96 -17.21 10.69
N TYR A 236 14.21 -17.24 11.80
CA TYR A 236 13.51 -16.06 12.30
C TYR A 236 14.46 -14.98 12.81
N ASP A 237 15.58 -15.36 13.43
CA ASP A 237 16.63 -14.42 13.83
C ASP A 237 17.25 -13.76 12.58
N GLU A 238 17.40 -14.51 11.49
CA GLU A 238 17.88 -13.98 10.20
C GLU A 238 16.86 -13.02 9.55
N PHE A 239 15.56 -13.34 9.59
CA PHE A 239 14.51 -12.40 9.20
C PHE A 239 14.61 -11.08 9.95
N GLN A 240 14.78 -11.16 11.28
CA GLN A 240 14.94 -9.98 12.13
C GLN A 240 16.19 -9.20 11.74
N HIS A 241 17.31 -9.87 11.50
CA HIS A 241 18.56 -9.23 11.09
C HIS A 241 18.41 -8.46 9.78
N ILE A 242 17.84 -9.10 8.75
CA ILE A 242 17.60 -8.48 7.44
C ILE A 242 16.70 -7.25 7.58
N LEU A 243 15.58 -7.39 8.30
CA LEU A 243 14.67 -6.27 8.53
C LEU A 243 15.38 -5.12 9.26
N SER A 244 16.17 -5.43 10.27
CA SER A 244 16.92 -4.43 11.06
C SER A 244 17.91 -3.65 10.19
N GLN A 245 18.65 -4.34 9.32
CA GLN A 245 19.56 -3.70 8.38
C GLN A 245 18.82 -2.78 7.40
N TYR A 246 17.68 -3.24 6.87
CA TYR A 246 16.87 -2.45 5.94
C TYR A 246 16.30 -1.19 6.60
N MET A 247 15.77 -1.35 7.83
CA MET A 247 15.19 -0.26 8.61
C MET A 247 16.25 0.81 8.97
N ALA A 248 17.44 0.39 9.36
CA ALA A 248 18.55 1.29 9.63
C ALA A 248 18.99 2.07 8.37
N LYS A 249 19.05 1.38 7.22
CA LYS A 249 19.50 1.98 5.95
C LYS A 249 18.55 3.02 5.40
N TYR A 250 17.26 2.71 5.30
CA TYR A 250 16.29 3.54 4.60
C TYR A 250 15.43 4.44 5.49
N PHE A 251 15.24 4.04 6.74
CA PHE A 251 14.37 4.74 7.68
C PHE A 251 15.13 5.32 8.87
N HIS A 252 16.43 5.01 9.00
CA HIS A 252 17.27 5.43 10.12
C HIS A 252 16.69 5.02 11.47
N ILE A 253 16.13 3.81 11.53
CA ILE A 253 15.54 3.23 12.74
C ILE A 253 16.38 2.02 13.19
N ASP A 254 16.78 2.04 14.46
CA ASP A 254 17.26 0.86 15.16
C ASP A 254 16.05 0.07 15.68
N THR A 255 15.87 -1.15 15.16
CA THR A 255 14.76 -2.04 15.51
C THR A 255 14.86 -2.61 16.92
N SER A 256 16.02 -2.48 17.59
CA SER A 256 16.18 -2.83 19.01
C SER A 256 15.66 -1.73 19.95
N ASP A 257 15.54 -0.48 19.46
CA ASP A 257 14.90 0.61 20.19
C ASP A 257 13.38 0.56 19.96
N HIS A 258 12.67 -0.09 20.89
CA HIS A 258 11.22 -0.22 20.85
C HIS A 258 10.50 1.14 20.83
N ARG A 259 11.02 2.14 21.54
CA ARG A 259 10.42 3.48 21.59
C ARG A 259 10.54 4.16 20.23
N ALA A 260 11.72 4.11 19.61
CA ALA A 260 11.94 4.64 18.27
C ALA A 260 11.04 3.95 17.24
N CYS A 261 10.90 2.62 17.32
CA CYS A 261 9.99 1.84 16.48
C CYS A 261 8.53 2.31 16.60
N ASN A 262 8.02 2.46 17.83
CA ASN A 262 6.66 2.92 18.10
C ASN A 262 6.42 4.34 17.54
N LEU A 263 7.35 5.25 17.81
CA LEU A 263 7.27 6.63 17.34
C LEU A 263 7.33 6.73 15.82
N PHE A 264 8.16 5.91 15.16
CA PHE A 264 8.23 5.85 13.70
C PHE A 264 6.91 5.31 13.12
N TYR A 265 6.40 4.20 13.65
CA TYR A 265 5.14 3.60 13.21
C TYR A 265 3.96 4.58 13.35
N ASN A 266 3.91 5.35 14.45
CA ASN A 266 2.86 6.35 14.66
C ASN A 266 2.82 7.46 13.59
N ARG A 267 3.91 7.71 12.84
CA ARG A 267 3.96 8.75 11.79
C ARG A 267 3.07 8.44 10.59
N PHE A 268 2.67 7.18 10.40
CA PHE A 268 1.78 6.79 9.31
C PHE A 268 0.31 7.14 9.59
N PHE A 269 -0.01 7.52 10.83
CA PHE A 269 -1.36 7.76 11.28
C PHE A 269 -1.58 9.21 11.68
N SER A 270 -2.76 9.73 11.39
CA SER A 270 -3.15 11.07 11.87
C SER A 270 -3.39 11.09 13.39
N VAL A 271 -3.71 9.93 13.98
CA VAL A 271 -3.77 9.72 15.42
C VAL A 271 -3.02 8.43 15.78
N PRO A 272 -2.03 8.49 16.68
CA PRO A 272 -1.20 7.34 17.08
C PRO A 272 -2.03 6.13 17.52
N PRO A 273 -1.85 4.93 16.91
CA PRO A 273 -2.44 3.67 17.39
C PRO A 273 -1.84 3.15 18.69
N VAL A 274 -0.60 3.54 19.02
CA VAL A 274 0.12 3.06 20.22
C VAL A 274 0.82 4.21 20.93
N THR A 275 1.00 4.06 22.25
CA THR A 275 1.88 4.93 23.03
C THR A 275 3.34 4.68 22.66
N GLU A 276 4.24 5.54 23.17
CA GLU A 276 5.68 5.33 23.00
C GLU A 276 6.19 4.03 23.65
N ASP A 277 5.45 3.51 24.63
CA ASP A 277 5.70 2.23 25.30
C ASP A 277 5.06 1.03 24.58
N GLY A 278 4.35 1.25 23.47
CA GLY A 278 3.71 0.20 22.68
C GLY A 278 2.36 -0.26 23.24
N VAL A 279 1.77 0.47 24.18
CA VAL A 279 0.40 0.16 24.64
C VAL A 279 -0.58 0.68 23.60
N CYS A 280 -1.58 -0.12 23.21
CA CYS A 280 -2.66 0.36 22.34
C CYS A 280 -3.24 1.66 22.91
N ALA A 281 -3.25 2.71 22.08
CA ALA A 281 -3.91 3.96 22.43
C ALA A 281 -5.41 3.67 22.48
N ILE A 282 -5.95 3.53 23.69
CA ILE A 282 -7.38 3.29 23.91
C ILE A 282 -8.13 4.54 23.44
N PRO A 283 -9.15 4.41 22.56
CA PRO A 283 -10.06 5.52 22.34
C PRO A 283 -10.76 5.83 23.66
N PRO A 284 -10.68 7.06 24.21
CA PRO A 284 -11.42 7.39 25.43
C PRO A 284 -12.91 7.08 25.21
N GLN A 285 -13.49 6.37 26.19
CA GLN A 285 -14.89 5.94 26.18
C GLN A 285 -15.86 7.13 26.20
#